data_AF-B5MA96-F1
#
_entry.id   AF-B5MA96-F1
#
_cell.length_a   1.000
_cell.length_b   1.000
_cell.length_c   1.000
_cell.angle_alpha   90.00
_cell.angle_beta   90.00
_cell.angle_gamma   90.00
#
_symmetry.space_group_name_H-M   'P 1'
#
loop_
_entity.id
_entity.type
_entity.pdbx_description
1 polymer ?
#
loop_
_entity_poly.entity_id
_entity_poly.type
_entity_poly.pdbx_seq_one_letter_code
_entity_poly.pdbx_strand_id
1 'polypeptide(L)'
;MIDNDDMLHRVDRHYLGPTGFTLPFRLRYGAVGLGTVITAAVFVVARAIVHVPLGFQSLVVIVAVGVVITARVTKYVNADRPLRSVATASWNDLIAPRPPKPGQTVVLRIPAAFHTSRSTDAAASNEGNSTDACAA
;
A
#
# COMPACT_ATOMS: atom_id res chain seq x y z
N MET A 1 18.05 4.36 -24.83
CA MET A 1 18.60 3.01 -25.05
C MET A 1 18.30 2.26 -23.77
N ILE A 2 17.40 1.27 -23.82
CA ILE A 2 17.07 0.47 -22.63
C ILE A 2 18.12 -0.64 -22.59
N ASP A 3 18.91 -0.68 -21.52
CA ASP A 3 20.10 -1.54 -21.45
C ASP A 3 19.70 -3.01 -21.41
N ASN A 4 20.37 -3.82 -22.25
CA ASN A 4 20.16 -5.27 -22.38
C ASN A 4 20.29 -6.01 -21.04
N ASP A 5 21.01 -5.43 -20.09
CA ASP A 5 21.27 -5.98 -18.76
C ASP A 5 20.00 -6.12 -17.91
N ASP A 6 19.03 -5.22 -18.07
CA ASP A 6 17.73 -5.33 -17.38
C ASP A 6 16.99 -6.59 -17.82
N MET A 7 17.07 -6.96 -19.10
CA MET A 7 16.44 -8.17 -19.63
C MET A 7 17.11 -9.45 -19.12
N LEU A 8 18.43 -9.41 -18.87
CA LEU A 8 19.19 -10.53 -18.31
C LEU A 8 18.85 -10.77 -16.83
N HIS A 9 18.57 -9.70 -16.07
CA HIS A 9 18.20 -9.80 -14.66
C HIS A 9 16.70 -10.03 -14.43
N ARG A 10 15.86 -9.75 -15.43
CA ARG A 10 14.41 -10.00 -15.43
C ARG A 10 14.05 -11.46 -15.70
N VAL A 11 14.94 -12.40 -15.41
CA VAL A 11 14.64 -13.83 -15.46
C VAL A 11 13.74 -14.18 -14.29
N ASP A 12 12.56 -14.66 -14.63
CA ASP A 12 11.54 -15.04 -13.68
C ASP A 12 11.97 -16.32 -12.95
N ARG A 13 12.35 -16.20 -11.67
CA ARG A 13 12.98 -17.26 -10.85
C ARG A 13 11.99 -18.35 -10.42
N HIS A 14 11.40 -19.02 -11.40
CA HIS A 14 10.54 -20.17 -11.20
C HIS A 14 11.37 -21.43 -10.97
N TYR A 15 10.94 -22.23 -10.01
CA TYR A 15 11.43 -23.56 -9.74
C TYR A 15 11.14 -24.44 -10.94
N LEU A 16 12.20 -24.95 -11.56
CA LEU A 16 12.12 -25.78 -12.77
C LEU A 16 11.80 -27.24 -12.46
N GLY A 17 11.81 -27.62 -11.18
CA GLY A 17 11.73 -29.02 -10.79
C GLY A 17 13.09 -29.71 -10.83
N PRO A 18 13.17 -30.94 -10.32
CA PRO A 18 14.32 -31.80 -10.55
C PRO A 18 14.42 -32.17 -12.04
N THR A 19 15.62 -32.53 -12.50
CA THR A 19 15.88 -32.87 -13.90
C THR A 19 14.88 -33.92 -14.41
N GLY A 20 14.14 -33.57 -15.46
CA GLY A 20 13.14 -34.46 -16.09
C GLY A 20 11.73 -34.36 -15.51
N PHE A 21 11.47 -33.50 -14.52
CA PHE A 21 10.13 -33.30 -13.97
C PHE A 21 9.79 -31.82 -13.81
N THR A 22 8.78 -31.34 -14.52
CA THR A 22 8.25 -29.99 -14.33
C THR A 22 7.04 -30.03 -13.40
N LEU A 23 6.96 -29.11 -12.44
CA LEU A 23 5.77 -28.98 -11.62
C LEU A 23 4.59 -28.49 -12.48
N PRO A 24 3.36 -29.02 -12.26
CA PRO A 24 2.17 -28.56 -12.99
C PRO A 24 1.75 -27.14 -12.62
N PHE A 25 2.28 -26.60 -11.51
CA PHE A 25 2.06 -25.23 -11.06
C PHE A 25 3.39 -24.46 -10.97
N ARG A 26 3.31 -23.16 -11.19
CA ARG A 26 4.48 -22.26 -11.13
C ARG A 26 4.81 -21.94 -9.67
N LEU A 27 5.93 -22.47 -9.18
CA LEU A 27 6.47 -22.16 -7.86
C LEU A 27 7.72 -21.30 -8.02
N ARG A 28 7.86 -20.18 -7.32
CA ARG A 28 9.11 -19.40 -7.33
C ARG A 28 10.08 -19.92 -6.29
N TYR A 29 11.39 -19.90 -6.56
CA TYR A 29 12.40 -20.29 -5.57
C TYR A 29 12.28 -19.47 -4.28
N GLY A 30 12.02 -18.16 -4.40
CA GLY A 30 11.79 -17.30 -3.23
C GLY A 30 10.51 -17.61 -2.46
N ALA A 31 9.50 -18.21 -3.10
CA ALA A 31 8.23 -18.56 -2.45
C ALA A 31 8.41 -19.71 -1.46
N VAL A 32 9.35 -20.63 -1.69
CA VAL A 32 9.64 -21.73 -0.76
C VAL A 32 10.23 -21.18 0.54
N GLY A 33 11.30 -20.39 0.45
CA GLY A 33 11.93 -19.80 1.63
C GLY A 33 10.98 -18.89 2.41
N LEU A 34 10.27 -18.01 1.69
CA LEU A 34 9.29 -17.11 2.29
C LEU A 34 8.12 -17.87 2.92
N GLY A 35 7.61 -18.89 2.22
CA GLY A 35 6.49 -19.70 2.69
C GLY A 35 6.83 -20.46 3.97
N THR A 36 8.05 -21.00 4.08
CA THR A 36 8.52 -21.63 5.32
C THR A 36 8.55 -20.64 6.48
N VAL A 37 9.08 -19.43 6.27
CA VAL A 37 9.15 -18.40 7.31
C VAL A 37 7.75 -17.95 7.74
N ILE A 38 6.85 -17.70 6.78
CA ILE A 38 5.47 -17.30 7.06
C ILE A 38 4.74 -18.42 7.82
N THR A 39 4.86 -19.67 7.35
CA THR A 39 4.21 -20.82 7.99
C THR A 39 4.73 -21.04 9.40
N ALA A 40 6.05 -20.91 9.62
CA ALA A 40 6.64 -20.97 10.95
C ALA A 40 6.12 -19.85 11.85
N ALA A 41 6.02 -18.61 11.34
CA ALA A 41 5.46 -17.49 12.09
C ALA A 41 3.99 -17.73 12.48
N VAL A 42 3.17 -18.20 11.54
CA VAL A 42 1.76 -18.57 11.80
C VAL A 42 1.68 -19.69 12.84
N PHE A 43 2.53 -20.72 12.73
CA PHE A 43 2.60 -21.81 13.70
C PHE A 43 2.95 -21.30 15.10
N VAL A 44 3.96 -20.44 15.22
CA VAL A 44 4.36 -19.84 16.51
C VAL A 44 3.22 -19.01 17.08
N VAL A 45 2.55 -18.17 16.28
CA VAL A 45 1.40 -17.37 16.73
C VAL A 45 0.24 -18.26 17.18
N ALA A 46 -0.11 -19.27 16.37
CA ALA A 46 -1.18 -20.22 16.68
C ALA A 46 -0.87 -21.00 17.96
N ARG A 47 0.39 -21.38 18.18
CA ARG A 47 0.80 -22.17 19.34
C ARG A 47 0.99 -21.34 20.60
N ALA A 48 1.68 -20.21 20.50
CA ALA A 48 2.09 -19.39 21.64
C ALA A 48 1.00 -18.42 22.12
N ILE A 49 0.18 -17.90 21.20
CA ILE A 49 -0.84 -16.89 21.53
C ILE A 49 -2.21 -17.55 21.60
N VAL A 50 -2.60 -18.29 20.55
CA VAL A 50 -3.95 -18.86 20.43
C VAL A 50 -4.08 -20.20 21.17
N HIS A 51 -2.98 -20.77 21.66
CA HIS A 51 -2.96 -22.06 22.39
C HIS A 51 -3.63 -23.21 21.62
N VAL A 52 -3.50 -23.20 20.29
CA VAL A 52 -4.11 -24.22 19.44
C VAL A 52 -3.52 -25.60 19.78
N PRO A 53 -4.37 -26.64 19.96
CA PRO A 53 -3.89 -27.99 20.21
C PRO A 53 -3.17 -28.55 18.98
N LEU A 54 -2.12 -29.34 19.21
CA LEU A 54 -1.35 -30.03 18.18
C LEU A 54 -2.15 -31.24 17.64
N GLY A 55 -3.15 -30.94 16.84
CA GLY A 55 -3.93 -31.92 16.07
C GLY A 55 -3.61 -31.82 14.59
N PHE A 56 -3.84 -32.91 13.86
CA PHE A 56 -3.69 -32.94 12.40
C PHE A 56 -4.53 -31.83 11.73
N GLN A 57 -5.78 -31.66 12.16
CA GLN A 57 -6.68 -30.62 11.65
C GLN A 57 -6.10 -29.21 11.85
N SER A 58 -5.58 -28.91 13.04
CA SER A 58 -4.93 -27.63 13.33
C SER A 58 -3.72 -27.39 12.43
N LEU A 59 -2.91 -28.42 12.20
CA LEU A 59 -1.70 -28.33 11.38
C LEU A 59 -2.06 -28.05 9.91
N VAL A 60 -3.08 -28.74 9.39
CA VAL A 60 -3.61 -28.47 8.04
C VAL A 60 -4.10 -27.03 7.92
N VAL A 61 -4.84 -26.52 8.90
CA VAL A 61 -5.32 -25.13 8.90
C VAL A 61 -4.15 -24.14 8.93
N ILE A 62 -3.15 -24.38 9.77
CA ILE A 62 -1.94 -23.53 9.87
C ILE A 62 -1.22 -23.48 8.53
N VAL A 63 -1.00 -24.63 7.89
CA VAL A 63 -0.35 -24.71 6.58
C VAL A 63 -1.20 -24.03 5.51
N ALA A 64 -2.51 -24.25 5.49
CA ALA A 64 -3.41 -23.62 4.53
C ALA A 64 -3.38 -22.09 4.66
N VAL A 65 -3.45 -21.57 5.88
CA VAL A 65 -3.32 -20.12 6.15
C VAL A 65 -1.95 -19.62 5.71
N GLY A 66 -0.87 -20.33 6.02
CA GLY A 66 0.48 -20.02 5.57
C GLY A 66 0.59 -19.92 4.05
N VAL A 67 0.03 -20.87 3.31
CA VAL A 67 0.00 -20.88 1.84
C VAL A 67 -0.80 -19.70 1.30
N VAL A 68 -1.95 -19.37 1.86
CA VAL A 68 -2.78 -18.22 1.43
C VAL A 68 -2.03 -16.90 1.64
N ILE A 69 -1.40 -16.72 2.80
CA ILE A 69 -0.61 -15.52 3.10
C ILE A 69 0.58 -15.44 2.15
N THR A 70 1.30 -16.54 1.97
CA THR A 70 2.46 -16.61 1.07
C THR A 70 2.06 -16.24 -0.36
N ALA A 71 0.97 -16.81 -0.88
CA ALA A 71 0.48 -16.51 -2.21
C ALA A 71 0.15 -15.02 -2.38
N ARG A 72 -0.46 -14.39 -1.37
CA ARG A 72 -0.75 -12.94 -1.37
C ARG A 72 0.52 -12.10 -1.35
N VAL A 73 1.48 -12.44 -0.50
CA VAL A 73 2.75 -11.69 -0.40
C VAL A 73 3.56 -11.83 -1.70
N THR A 74 3.65 -13.03 -2.27
CA THR A 74 4.43 -13.28 -3.49
C THR A 74 3.90 -12.57 -4.74
N LYS A 75 2.68 -12.02 -4.72
CA LYS A 75 2.20 -11.11 -5.79
C LYS A 75 2.99 -9.81 -5.84
N TYR A 76 3.41 -9.30 -4.68
CA TYR A 76 4.14 -8.04 -4.56
C TYR A 76 5.65 -8.24 -4.64
N VAL A 77 6.14 -9.40 -4.21
CA VAL A 77 7.56 -9.75 -4.20
C VAL A 77 7.95 -10.30 -5.57
N ASN A 78 8.73 -9.52 -6.32
CA ASN A 78 9.19 -9.89 -7.66
C ASN A 78 10.72 -9.83 -7.75
N ALA A 79 11.29 -10.35 -8.84
CA ALA A 79 12.72 -10.28 -9.08
C ALA A 79 13.23 -8.82 -9.07
N ASP A 80 12.44 -7.91 -9.63
CA ASP A 80 12.73 -6.47 -9.70
C ASP A 80 12.47 -5.74 -8.37
N ARG A 81 11.64 -6.33 -7.50
CA ARG A 81 11.24 -5.75 -6.20
C ARG A 81 11.39 -6.80 -5.10
N PRO A 82 12.64 -7.09 -4.68
CA PRO A 82 12.88 -8.06 -3.63
C PRO A 82 12.33 -7.57 -2.29
N LEU A 83 11.85 -8.50 -1.45
CA LEU A 83 11.35 -8.23 -0.10
C LEU A 83 12.28 -7.32 0.71
N ARG A 84 13.58 -7.56 0.60
CA ARG A 84 14.60 -6.77 1.30
C ARG A 84 14.56 -5.31 0.88
N SER A 85 14.44 -5.01 -0.41
CA SER A 85 14.36 -3.63 -0.90
C SER A 85 13.09 -2.95 -0.39
N VAL A 86 11.94 -3.63 -0.44
CA VAL A 86 10.68 -3.09 0.09
C VAL A 86 10.78 -2.85 1.59
N ALA A 87 11.27 -3.82 2.36
CA ALA A 87 11.43 -3.69 3.80
C ALA A 87 12.42 -2.59 4.19
N THR A 88 13.57 -2.50 3.51
CA THR A 88 14.54 -1.42 3.72
C THR A 88 13.97 -0.07 3.35
N ALA A 89 13.24 0.03 2.23
CA ALA A 89 12.60 1.29 1.82
C ALA A 89 11.53 1.72 2.82
N SER A 90 10.67 0.80 3.28
CA SER A 90 9.68 1.07 4.31
C SER A 90 10.32 1.46 5.64
N TRP A 91 11.39 0.77 6.05
CA TRP A 91 12.13 1.11 7.28
C TRP A 91 12.80 2.47 7.18
N ASN A 92 13.43 2.76 6.04
CA ASN A 92 14.02 4.05 5.76
C ASN A 92 12.96 5.15 5.74
N ASP A 93 11.77 4.93 5.19
CA ASP A 93 10.67 5.91 5.22
C ASP A 93 10.13 6.16 6.64
N LEU A 94 10.11 5.12 7.49
CA LEU A 94 9.71 5.24 8.90
C LEU A 94 10.74 5.99 9.76
N ILE A 95 12.03 5.81 9.49
CA ILE A 95 13.13 6.39 10.29
C ILE A 95 13.73 7.64 9.67
N ALA A 96 13.44 7.92 8.40
CA ALA A 96 13.97 9.08 7.68
C ALA A 96 13.73 10.35 8.51
N PRO A 97 14.81 11.07 8.88
CA PRO A 97 14.67 12.38 9.48
C PRO A 97 13.89 13.28 8.53
N ARG A 98 12.64 13.60 8.84
CA ARG A 98 11.91 14.63 8.10
C ARG A 98 12.47 15.97 8.56
N PRO A 99 13.08 16.79 7.69
CA PRO A 99 13.39 18.15 8.07
C PRO A 99 12.09 18.82 8.56
N PRO A 100 12.10 19.51 9.72
CA PRO A 100 10.93 20.21 10.20
C PRO A 100 10.50 21.15 9.09
N LYS A 101 9.27 21.03 8.60
CA LYS A 101 8.74 21.85 7.51
C LYS A 101 8.60 23.28 8.08
N PRO A 102 9.53 24.21 7.85
CA PRO A 102 9.46 25.53 8.46
C PRO A 102 8.42 26.30 7.68
N GLY A 103 7.23 26.51 8.26
CA GLY A 103 6.20 27.47 7.82
C GLY A 103 6.16 27.77 6.32
N GLN A 104 6.12 26.73 5.46
CA GLN A 104 6.18 26.96 4.03
C GLN A 104 4.82 27.47 3.58
N THR A 105 4.70 28.81 3.49
CA THR A 105 3.58 29.50 2.86
C THR A 105 3.54 29.07 1.40
N VAL A 106 2.77 28.03 1.11
CA VAL A 106 2.48 27.62 -0.27
C VAL A 106 1.49 28.63 -0.82
N VAL A 107 1.97 29.56 -1.65
CA VAL A 107 1.10 30.44 -2.44
C VAL A 107 0.45 29.59 -3.51
N LEU A 108 -0.71 29.01 -3.18
CA LEU A 108 -1.56 28.36 -4.16
C LEU A 108 -2.18 29.46 -5.02
N ARG A 109 -1.68 29.60 -6.26
CA ARG A 109 -2.30 30.45 -7.27
C ARG A 109 -3.56 29.75 -7.74
N ILE A 110 -4.67 29.96 -7.03
CA ILE A 110 -5.98 29.44 -7.43
C ILE A 110 -6.27 30.05 -8.82
N PRO A 111 -6.38 29.23 -9.88
CA PRO A 111 -6.70 29.75 -11.20
C PRO A 111 -8.13 30.28 -11.19
N ALA A 112 -8.33 31.46 -11.78
CA ALA A 112 -9.61 32.18 -11.80
C ALA A 112 -10.79 31.38 -12.39
N ALA A 113 -10.52 30.24 -13.05
CA ALA A 113 -11.51 29.31 -13.57
C ALA A 113 -12.43 28.70 -12.49
N PHE A 114 -12.06 28.76 -11.21
CA PHE A 114 -12.92 28.31 -10.11
C PHE A 114 -13.96 29.34 -9.65
N HIS A 115 -13.95 30.58 -10.17
CA HIS A 115 -15.04 31.54 -9.97
C HIS A 115 -16.17 31.29 -10.97
N THR A 116 -16.72 30.06 -11.03
CA THR A 116 -18.00 29.86 -11.69
C THR A 116 -19.10 30.33 -10.76
N SER A 117 -19.69 31.45 -11.16
CA SER A 117 -20.95 32.06 -10.74
C SER A 117 -21.90 31.12 -9.98
N ARG A 118 -22.11 31.39 -8.69
CA ARG A 118 -23.36 31.01 -8.02
C ARG A 118 -24.26 32.25 -8.06
N SER A 119 -25.21 32.14 -8.98
CA SER A 119 -26.40 32.93 -9.21
C SER A 119 -27.17 33.33 -7.95
N THR A 120 -27.72 34.55 -8.01
CA THR A 120 -29.11 34.93 -7.66
C THR A 120 -29.60 34.70 -6.22
N ASP A 121 -29.76 35.80 -5.47
CA ASP A 121 -30.96 36.16 -4.67
C ASP A 121 -30.63 37.29 -3.67
N ALA A 122 -30.67 38.54 -4.13
CA ALA A 122 -30.75 39.72 -3.25
C ALA A 122 -31.38 40.93 -3.98
N ALA A 123 -32.33 40.64 -4.88
CA ALA A 123 -33.31 41.63 -5.29
C ALA A 123 -34.46 41.59 -4.26
N ALA A 124 -34.80 42.77 -3.74
CA ALA A 124 -35.91 43.11 -2.84
C ALA A 124 -35.58 43.26 -1.34
N SER A 125 -36.04 44.40 -0.78
CA SER A 125 -36.00 44.87 0.62
C SER A 125 -34.80 45.79 0.93
N ASN A 126 -34.90 47.12 1.09
CA ASN A 126 -36.03 48.01 1.32
C ASN A 126 -35.64 49.43 0.87
N GLU A 127 -36.39 49.98 -0.08
CA GLU A 127 -36.53 51.42 -0.30
C GLU A 127 -37.78 51.84 0.47
N GLY A 128 -37.65 52.69 1.49
CA GLY A 128 -38.81 53.12 2.25
C GLY A 128 -38.52 53.95 3.49
N ASN A 129 -38.67 55.26 3.33
CA ASN A 129 -39.24 56.19 4.31
C ASN A 129 -38.33 56.71 5.44
N SER A 130 -37.92 57.99 5.33
CA SER A 130 -38.44 59.07 6.20
C SER A 130 -37.69 60.38 5.91
N THR A 131 -38.34 61.25 5.14
CA THR A 131 -38.15 62.70 5.16
C THR A 131 -38.93 63.30 6.35
N ASP A 132 -38.52 64.50 6.77
CA ASP A 132 -39.24 65.49 7.60
C ASP A 132 -39.13 65.43 9.13
N ALA A 133 -38.36 66.38 9.68
CA ALA A 133 -38.74 67.33 10.76
C ALA A 133 -37.47 68.10 11.19
N CYS A 134 -37.19 69.31 10.71
CA CYS A 134 -37.76 70.62 11.11
C CYS A 134 -37.36 71.08 12.53
N ALA A 135 -36.51 72.12 12.54
CA ALA A 135 -36.37 73.26 13.46
C ALA A 135 -36.82 73.15 14.94
N ALA A 136 -35.87 73.40 15.85
CA ALA A 136 -35.92 74.47 16.85
C ALA A 136 -34.54 74.61 17.54
#